data_AF-A0A6T9XZK3-F1
#
_entry.id   AF-A0A6T9XZK3-F1
#
_cell.length_a   1.000
_cell.length_b   1.000
_cell.length_c   1.000
_cell.angle_alpha   90.00
_cell.angle_beta   90.00
_cell.angle_gamma   90.00
#
_symmetry.space_group_name_H-M   'P 1'
#
loop_
_entity.id
_entity.type
_entity.pdbx_description
1 polymer ?
#
loop_
_entity_poly.entity_id
_entity_poly.type
_entity_poly.pdbx_seq_one_letter_code
_entity_poly.pdbx_strand_id
1 'polypeptide(L)'
;MRVFSAIVVVLCAYVANTSWANELSNIDAFPFIERSSDKSAALYHFIISGNLNQSDTSTLSAIENILTDPNAQLPDMVVASLGLQFLSANIDNGTSPLLLEDISDLYEKAKANFMSDRSQLRNFLSCTLYGNKKVKYTLKALDTLVDANDEYFNQVHMRHFRETDQLTQSLAAQMYGMVTRETVFMAKTYRAILNFHKRYPESVLDERIDVALLLRNLAVGYNQMRAQSLELSTKRLIKQLENEGVIPAASLTNRVYSYIEIEHLPWLASTSTRL
;
A
#
# COMPACT_ATOMS: atom_id res chain seq x y z
N MET A 1 18.40 42.84 -14.09
CA MET A 1 18.20 41.43 -14.52
C MET A 1 18.04 40.43 -13.36
N ARG A 2 18.71 40.57 -12.20
CA ARG A 2 18.59 39.60 -11.10
C ARG A 2 17.26 39.60 -10.33
N VAL A 3 16.55 40.72 -10.27
CA VAL A 3 15.28 40.85 -9.52
C VAL A 3 14.12 40.17 -10.24
N PHE A 4 14.09 40.20 -11.59
CA PHE A 4 13.05 39.55 -12.37
C PHE A 4 13.12 38.01 -12.29
N SER A 5 14.33 37.43 -12.20
CA SER A 5 14.49 35.98 -12.04
C SER A 5 13.97 35.47 -10.68
N ALA A 6 14.17 36.24 -9.60
CA ALA A 6 13.66 35.86 -8.28
C ALA A 6 12.12 35.89 -8.22
N ILE A 7 11.49 36.89 -8.85
CA ILE A 7 10.03 37.02 -8.89
C ILE A 7 9.39 35.88 -9.70
N VAL A 8 9.99 35.49 -10.84
CA VAL A 8 9.49 34.37 -11.66
C VAL A 8 9.64 33.04 -10.93
N VAL A 9 10.74 32.81 -10.18
CA VAL A 9 10.92 31.60 -9.39
C VAL A 9 9.93 31.52 -8.22
N VAL A 10 9.68 32.64 -7.53
CA VAL A 10 8.68 32.71 -6.44
C VAL A 10 7.26 32.53 -6.98
N LEU A 11 6.92 33.10 -8.14
CA LEU A 11 5.61 32.88 -8.77
C LEU A 11 5.44 31.45 -9.28
N CYS A 12 6.47 30.82 -9.85
CA CYS A 12 6.39 29.41 -10.26
C CYS A 12 6.26 28.47 -9.05
N ALA A 13 6.96 28.73 -7.95
CA ALA A 13 6.81 27.96 -6.71
C ALA A 13 5.44 28.18 -6.06
N TYR A 14 4.91 29.41 -6.09
CA TYR A 14 3.59 29.73 -5.55
C TYR A 14 2.45 29.16 -6.40
N VAL A 15 2.57 29.17 -7.73
CA VAL A 15 1.61 28.56 -8.66
C VAL A 15 1.66 27.04 -8.60
N ALA A 16 2.84 26.44 -8.41
CA ALA A 16 2.96 25.01 -8.16
C ALA A 16 2.34 24.61 -6.80
N ASN A 17 2.62 25.35 -5.72
CA ASN A 17 2.00 25.06 -4.42
C ASN A 17 0.48 25.28 -4.41
N THR A 18 -0.02 26.28 -5.15
CA THR A 18 -1.47 26.53 -5.24
C THR A 18 -2.18 25.55 -6.18
N SER A 19 -1.52 25.03 -7.22
CA SER A 19 -2.09 23.96 -8.05
C SER A 19 -2.18 22.64 -7.29
N TRP A 20 -1.21 22.35 -6.42
CA TRP A 20 -1.26 21.21 -5.51
C TRP A 20 -2.36 21.36 -4.46
N ALA A 21 -2.47 22.54 -3.83
CA ALA A 21 -3.49 22.82 -2.82
C ALA A 21 -4.93 22.85 -3.37
N ASN A 22 -5.15 23.32 -4.61
CA ASN A 22 -6.47 23.35 -5.24
C ASN A 22 -6.90 22.00 -5.85
N GLU A 23 -5.98 21.08 -6.11
CA GLU A 23 -6.33 19.70 -6.48
C GLU A 23 -6.67 18.83 -5.26
N LEU A 24 -6.28 19.25 -4.05
CA LEU A 24 -6.55 18.57 -2.78
C LEU A 24 -7.94 18.88 -2.20
N SER A 25 -8.58 19.98 -2.63
CA SER A 25 -9.84 20.48 -2.04
C SER A 25 -11.11 19.83 -2.59
N ASN A 26 -10.99 18.89 -3.54
CA ASN A 26 -12.12 18.17 -4.15
C ASN A 26 -11.87 16.64 -4.25
N ILE A 27 -11.09 16.10 -3.31
CA ILE A 27 -10.83 14.67 -3.22
C ILE A 27 -11.88 14.05 -2.30
N ASP A 28 -12.87 13.36 -2.86
CA ASP A 28 -13.55 12.31 -2.09
C ASP A 28 -12.46 11.34 -1.63
N ALA A 29 -12.16 11.39 -0.33
CA ALA A 29 -11.18 10.56 0.33
C ALA A 29 -11.35 9.11 -0.09
N PHE A 30 -10.27 8.38 -0.37
CA PHE A 30 -10.39 6.96 -0.72
C PHE A 30 -11.12 6.25 0.44
N PRO A 31 -12.15 5.40 0.19
CA PRO A 31 -13.08 4.92 1.24
C PRO A 31 -12.43 4.21 2.44
N PHE A 32 -11.15 3.83 2.37
CA PHE A 32 -10.47 3.30 3.56
C PHE A 32 -10.31 4.34 4.67
N ILE A 33 -10.25 5.63 4.37
CA ILE A 33 -9.98 6.68 5.38
C ILE A 33 -11.14 6.76 6.35
N GLU A 34 -12.38 6.61 5.87
CA GLU A 34 -13.60 6.52 6.69
C GLU A 34 -13.59 5.32 7.64
N ARG A 35 -12.74 4.31 7.36
CA ARG A 35 -12.55 3.12 8.20
C ARG A 35 -11.28 3.15 9.03
N SER A 36 -10.42 4.15 8.82
CA SER A 36 -9.25 4.35 9.66
C SER A 36 -9.67 4.98 10.99
N SER A 37 -8.92 4.75 12.06
CA SER A 37 -9.17 5.43 13.33
C SER A 37 -9.11 6.96 13.15
N ASP A 38 -9.80 7.72 14.00
CA ASP A 38 -9.76 9.20 13.96
C ASP A 38 -8.33 9.76 13.96
N LYS A 39 -7.42 9.06 14.67
CA LYS A 39 -5.98 9.37 14.69
C LYS A 39 -5.33 9.18 13.31
N SER A 40 -5.63 8.07 12.64
CA SER A 40 -5.16 7.79 11.28
C SER A 40 -5.78 8.74 10.27
N ALA A 41 -7.08 9.02 10.33
CA ALA A 41 -7.71 9.98 9.44
C ALA A 41 -7.06 11.37 9.58
N ALA A 42 -6.84 11.83 10.81
CA ALA A 42 -6.14 13.08 11.08
C ALA A 42 -4.70 13.09 10.53
N LEU A 43 -3.94 12.01 10.75
CA LEU A 43 -2.59 11.86 10.21
C LEU A 43 -2.58 11.84 8.67
N TYR A 44 -3.53 11.13 8.05
CA TYR A 44 -3.67 11.07 6.60
C TYR A 44 -3.94 12.48 6.04
N HIS A 45 -4.94 13.18 6.57
CA HIS A 45 -5.27 14.54 6.15
C HIS A 45 -4.10 15.51 6.35
N PHE A 46 -3.35 15.35 7.44
CA PHE A 46 -2.12 16.09 7.67
C PHE A 46 -1.09 15.84 6.55
N ILE A 47 -0.78 14.57 6.25
CA ILE A 47 0.20 14.20 5.21
C ILE A 47 -0.22 14.74 3.84
N ILE A 48 -1.49 14.56 3.46
CA ILE A 48 -1.96 14.97 2.13
C ILE A 48 -2.11 16.48 1.98
N SER A 49 -2.47 17.20 3.05
CA SER A 49 -2.59 18.67 3.01
C SER A 49 -1.25 19.39 2.94
N GLY A 50 -0.14 18.69 3.21
CA GLY A 50 1.21 19.28 3.24
C GLY A 50 1.34 20.40 4.28
N ASN A 51 0.49 20.40 5.31
CA ASN A 51 0.47 21.46 6.30
C ASN A 51 1.74 21.41 7.16
N LEU A 52 2.69 22.30 6.94
CA LEU A 52 4.01 22.30 7.59
C LEU A 52 4.00 22.71 9.09
N ASN A 53 2.83 22.96 9.68
CA ASN A 53 2.73 23.49 11.04
C ASN A 53 2.85 22.42 12.16
N GLN A 54 2.76 21.13 11.82
CA GLN A 54 2.95 20.06 12.79
C GLN A 54 4.41 19.60 12.75
N SER A 55 5.05 19.46 13.91
CA SER A 55 6.45 19.05 13.97
C SER A 55 6.60 17.58 13.60
N ASP A 56 7.72 17.22 12.97
CA ASP A 56 8.04 15.83 12.63
C ASP A 56 7.99 14.90 13.86
N THR A 57 8.41 15.38 15.04
CA THR A 57 8.30 14.65 16.31
C THR A 57 6.85 14.34 16.69
N SER A 58 5.93 15.29 16.49
CA SER A 58 4.51 15.06 16.77
C SER A 58 3.87 14.12 15.75
N THR A 59 4.32 14.14 14.50
CA THR A 59 3.96 13.16 13.46
C THR A 59 4.45 11.77 13.84
N LEU A 60 5.71 11.64 14.29
CA LEU A 60 6.27 10.36 14.75
C LEU A 60 5.49 9.80 15.95
N SER A 61 5.14 10.65 16.92
CA SER A 61 4.31 10.25 18.06
C SER A 61 2.88 9.85 17.64
N ALA A 62 2.29 10.51 16.64
CA ALA A 62 1.01 10.10 16.09
C ALA A 62 1.08 8.70 15.46
N ILE A 63 2.12 8.42 14.67
CA ILE A 63 2.38 7.10 14.08
C ILE A 63 2.55 6.05 15.18
N GLU A 64 3.31 6.36 16.23
CA GLU A 64 3.49 5.47 17.37
C GLU A 64 2.16 5.12 18.05
N ASN A 65 1.33 6.12 18.32
CA ASN A 65 0.02 5.94 18.93
C ASN A 65 -0.92 5.08 18.07
N ILE A 66 -0.74 5.11 16.75
CA ILE A 66 -1.49 4.26 15.81
C ILE A 66 -0.96 2.82 15.86
N LEU A 67 0.36 2.63 15.73
CA LEU A 67 0.97 1.31 15.60
C LEU A 67 1.06 0.53 16.92
N THR A 68 0.96 1.21 18.06
CA THR A 68 0.90 0.58 19.38
C THR A 68 -0.53 0.29 19.85
N ASP A 69 -1.56 0.73 19.10
CA ASP A 69 -2.94 0.39 19.40
C ASP A 69 -3.18 -1.12 19.12
N PRO A 70 -3.62 -1.91 20.11
CA PRO A 70 -3.89 -3.33 19.91
C PRO A 70 -5.05 -3.58 18.92
N ASN A 71 -5.88 -2.58 18.63
CA ASN A 71 -7.00 -2.67 17.68
C ASN A 71 -6.66 -2.06 16.32
N ALA A 72 -5.41 -1.68 16.07
CA ALA A 72 -4.99 -1.13 14.79
C ALA A 72 -5.38 -2.06 13.64
N GLN A 73 -6.05 -1.51 12.64
CA GLN A 73 -6.46 -2.25 11.45
C GLN A 73 -5.52 -1.99 10.27
N LEU A 74 -5.68 -2.73 9.18
CA LEU A 74 -4.85 -2.56 7.99
C LEU A 74 -4.82 -1.11 7.46
N PRO A 75 -5.95 -0.35 7.36
CA PRO A 75 -5.93 1.06 6.98
C PRO A 75 -5.07 1.92 7.90
N ASP A 76 -5.11 1.68 9.22
CA ASP A 76 -4.27 2.37 10.19
C ASP A 76 -2.78 2.10 9.92
N MET A 77 -2.42 0.85 9.65
CA MET A 77 -1.06 0.45 9.31
C MET A 77 -0.59 1.05 7.98
N VAL A 78 -1.49 1.20 7.00
CA VAL A 78 -1.21 1.86 5.72
C VAL A 78 -0.93 3.35 5.94
N VAL A 79 -1.78 4.05 6.71
CA VAL A 79 -1.57 5.48 7.01
C VAL A 79 -0.29 5.69 7.83
N ALA A 80 -0.05 4.86 8.83
CA ALA A 80 1.18 4.90 9.61
C ALA A 80 2.42 4.69 8.73
N SER A 81 2.37 3.72 7.80
CA SER A 81 3.45 3.49 6.83
C SER A 81 3.65 4.68 5.90
N LEU A 82 2.57 5.36 5.49
CA LEU A 82 2.65 6.59 4.70
C LEU A 82 3.31 7.72 5.51
N GLY A 83 2.97 7.85 6.79
CA GLY A 83 3.59 8.81 7.70
C GLY A 83 5.08 8.57 7.90
N LEU A 84 5.50 7.31 8.08
CA LEU A 84 6.91 6.95 8.17
C LEU A 84 7.65 7.31 6.88
N GLN A 85 7.01 7.10 5.73
CA GLN A 85 7.59 7.46 4.44
C GLN A 85 7.75 8.98 4.30
N PHE A 86 6.73 9.73 4.69
CA PHE A 86 6.77 11.19 4.71
C PHE A 86 7.92 11.72 5.58
N LEU A 87 8.07 11.19 6.80
CA LEU A 87 9.15 11.58 7.70
C LEU A 87 10.53 11.25 7.13
N SER A 88 10.71 10.04 6.59
CA SER A 88 11.99 9.65 6.01
C SER A 88 12.37 10.53 4.81
N ALA A 89 11.40 10.92 3.98
CA ALA A 89 11.65 11.85 2.88
C ALA A 89 12.10 13.23 3.38
N ASN A 90 11.53 13.72 4.48
CA ASN A 90 11.97 14.98 5.11
C ASN A 90 13.39 14.85 5.68
N ILE A 91 13.76 13.69 6.23
CA ILE A 91 15.12 13.45 6.72
C ILE A 91 16.12 13.41 5.57
N ASP A 92 15.82 12.66 4.49
CA ASP A 92 16.69 12.55 3.32
C ASP A 92 16.90 13.91 2.61
N ASN A 93 15.89 14.78 2.64
CA ASN A 93 15.98 16.15 2.13
C ASN A 93 16.67 17.13 3.10
N GLY A 94 17.09 16.68 4.29
CA GLY A 94 17.71 17.51 5.32
C GLY A 94 16.78 18.57 5.92
N THR A 95 15.46 18.38 5.79
CA THR A 95 14.44 19.29 6.32
C THR A 95 13.89 18.87 7.69
N SER A 96 14.22 17.65 8.13
CA SER A 96 13.82 17.12 9.43
C SER A 96 14.97 17.13 10.45
N PRO A 97 14.69 17.44 11.73
CA PRO A 97 15.64 17.21 12.82
C PRO A 97 15.66 15.76 13.31
N LEU A 98 14.74 14.90 12.85
CA LEU A 98 14.68 13.49 13.27
C LEU A 98 15.85 12.68 12.69
N LEU A 99 16.21 11.63 13.41
CA LEU A 99 17.15 10.62 12.94
C LEU A 99 16.40 9.40 12.42
N LEU A 100 17.05 8.66 11.53
CA LEU A 100 16.45 7.45 10.96
C LEU A 100 16.45 6.29 11.95
N GLU A 101 17.26 6.42 13.01
CA GLU A 101 17.21 5.59 14.21
C GLU A 101 15.86 5.73 14.92
N ASP A 102 15.31 6.95 15.05
CA ASP A 102 13.99 7.18 15.68
C ASP A 102 12.86 6.43 14.94
N ILE A 103 12.92 6.43 13.61
CA ILE A 103 11.99 5.68 12.75
C ILE A 103 12.21 4.16 12.90
N SER A 104 13.46 3.72 12.99
CA SER A 104 13.83 2.31 13.11
C SER A 104 13.38 1.71 14.45
N ASP A 105 13.55 2.45 15.54
CA ASP A 105 13.12 2.06 16.88
C ASP A 105 11.60 1.92 16.94
N LEU A 106 10.88 2.87 16.37
CA LEU A 106 9.43 2.79 16.27
C LEU A 106 8.97 1.57 15.45
N TYR A 107 9.64 1.28 14.33
CA TYR A 107 9.31 0.10 13.52
C TYR A 107 9.48 -1.21 14.31
N GLU A 108 10.60 -1.40 15.01
CA GLU A 108 10.82 -2.62 15.79
C GLU A 108 9.87 -2.71 16.98
N LYS A 109 9.55 -1.59 17.64
CA LYS A 109 8.53 -1.53 18.68
C LYS A 109 7.14 -1.94 18.17
N ALA A 110 6.71 -1.37 17.04
CA ALA A 110 5.45 -1.71 16.39
C ALA A 110 5.40 -3.19 15.98
N LYS A 111 6.47 -3.69 15.37
CA LYS A 111 6.59 -5.10 14.99
C LYS A 111 6.46 -6.04 16.20
N ALA A 112 7.07 -5.68 17.33
CA ALA A 112 6.95 -6.45 18.56
C ALA A 112 5.52 -6.49 19.10
N ASN A 113 4.76 -5.40 18.95
CA ASN A 113 3.34 -5.32 19.34
C ASN A 113 2.48 -6.38 18.62
N PHE A 114 2.80 -6.68 17.36
CA PHE A 114 2.02 -7.62 16.54
C PHE A 114 2.55 -9.06 16.57
N MET A 115 3.64 -9.38 17.30
CA MET A 115 4.25 -10.72 17.29
C MET A 115 3.31 -11.85 17.73
N SER A 116 2.37 -11.57 18.63
CA SER A 116 1.41 -12.55 19.15
C SER A 116 0.24 -12.82 18.19
N ASP A 117 -0.09 -11.88 17.30
CA ASP A 117 -1.15 -12.02 16.30
C ASP A 117 -0.54 -12.15 14.90
N ARG A 118 -0.54 -13.38 14.39
CA ARG A 118 0.03 -13.69 13.08
C ARG A 118 -0.66 -12.96 11.93
N SER A 119 -1.96 -12.68 12.04
CA SER A 119 -2.73 -11.96 11.02
C SER A 119 -2.32 -10.49 10.99
N GLN A 120 -2.34 -9.84 12.15
CA GLN A 120 -1.93 -8.44 12.28
C GLN A 120 -0.46 -8.24 11.90
N LEU A 121 0.43 -9.17 12.27
CA LEU A 121 1.82 -9.13 11.85
C LEU A 121 1.95 -9.19 10.31
N ARG A 122 1.17 -10.02 9.63
CA ARG A 122 1.18 -10.10 8.15
C ARG A 122 0.71 -8.79 7.53
N ASN A 123 -0.35 -8.19 8.07
CA ASN A 123 -0.87 -6.88 7.63
C ASN A 123 0.18 -5.79 7.80
N PHE A 124 0.78 -5.69 8.98
CA PHE A 124 1.82 -4.71 9.29
C PHE A 124 3.03 -4.86 8.35
N LEU A 125 3.53 -6.09 8.18
CA LEU A 125 4.66 -6.37 7.30
C LEU A 125 4.33 -6.17 5.82
N SER A 126 3.07 -6.36 5.40
CA SER A 126 2.63 -6.04 4.04
C SER A 126 2.75 -4.54 3.73
N CYS A 127 2.55 -3.68 4.73
CA CYS A 127 2.61 -2.23 4.58
C CYS A 127 4.06 -1.71 4.63
N THR A 128 4.86 -2.24 5.55
CA THR A 128 6.17 -1.66 5.92
C THR A 128 7.37 -2.27 5.18
N LEU A 129 7.27 -3.51 4.69
CA LEU A 129 8.39 -4.15 4.00
C LEU A 129 8.52 -3.70 2.54
N TYR A 130 9.70 -4.00 1.97
CA TYR A 130 10.10 -3.68 0.60
C TYR A 130 10.31 -4.93 -0.29
N GLY A 131 10.02 -4.79 -1.58
CA GLY A 131 10.34 -5.74 -2.65
C GLY A 131 9.84 -7.16 -2.40
N ASN A 132 10.72 -8.16 -2.54
CA ASN A 132 10.38 -9.58 -2.37
C ASN A 132 9.72 -9.87 -1.01
N LYS A 133 10.18 -9.23 0.07
CA LYS A 133 9.60 -9.44 1.40
C LYS A 133 8.17 -8.86 1.44
N LYS A 134 7.94 -7.67 0.87
CA LYS A 134 6.61 -7.07 0.73
C LYS A 134 5.66 -8.01 0.00
N VAL A 135 6.04 -8.49 -1.17
CA VAL A 135 5.24 -9.41 -1.99
C VAL A 135 4.89 -10.66 -1.18
N LYS A 136 5.87 -11.29 -0.54
CA LYS A 136 5.66 -12.47 0.30
C LYS A 136 4.63 -12.25 1.40
N TYR A 137 4.75 -11.18 2.19
CA TYR A 137 3.84 -10.94 3.32
C TYR A 137 2.46 -10.45 2.87
N THR A 138 2.41 -9.70 1.77
CA THR A 138 1.14 -9.26 1.16
C THR A 138 0.33 -10.43 0.63
N LEU A 139 0.98 -11.39 -0.06
CA LEU A 139 0.31 -12.62 -0.51
C LEU A 139 -0.22 -13.45 0.65
N LYS A 140 0.56 -13.57 1.74
CA LYS A 140 0.10 -14.27 2.95
C LYS A 140 -1.05 -13.57 3.65
N ALA A 141 -1.06 -12.24 3.68
CA ALA A 141 -2.17 -11.45 4.20
C ALA A 141 -3.43 -11.69 3.35
N LEU A 142 -3.32 -11.63 2.02
CA LEU A 142 -4.41 -11.95 1.09
C LEU A 142 -4.93 -13.38 1.29
N ASP A 143 -4.04 -14.36 1.35
CA ASP A 143 -4.41 -15.77 1.58
C ASP A 143 -5.22 -15.97 2.86
N THR A 144 -4.82 -15.27 3.93
CA THR A 144 -5.53 -15.32 5.22
C THR A 144 -6.91 -14.69 5.08
N LEU A 145 -6.99 -13.53 4.42
CA LEU A 145 -8.21 -12.74 4.29
C LEU A 145 -9.28 -13.46 3.46
N VAL A 146 -8.91 -14.06 2.33
CA VAL A 146 -9.86 -14.76 1.46
C VAL A 146 -10.07 -16.24 1.86
N ASP A 147 -9.44 -16.67 2.96
CA ASP A 147 -9.46 -18.06 3.45
C ASP A 147 -9.01 -19.06 2.35
N ALA A 148 -7.91 -18.72 1.68
CA ALA A 148 -7.33 -19.53 0.61
C ALA A 148 -6.28 -20.54 1.10
N ASN A 149 -6.10 -20.72 2.42
CA ASN A 149 -5.22 -21.74 2.99
C ASN A 149 -3.79 -21.77 2.39
N ASP A 150 -3.16 -20.59 2.29
CA ASP A 150 -1.81 -20.38 1.69
C ASP A 150 -1.71 -20.72 0.17
N GLU A 151 -2.83 -20.83 -0.57
CA GLU A 151 -2.86 -21.19 -1.99
C GLU A 151 -2.10 -20.18 -2.88
N TYR A 152 -2.25 -18.87 -2.67
CA TYR A 152 -1.54 -17.87 -3.49
C TYR A 152 -0.05 -17.84 -3.20
N PHE A 153 0.35 -17.86 -1.93
CA PHE A 153 1.75 -17.92 -1.52
C PHE A 153 2.42 -19.16 -2.12
N ASN A 154 1.76 -20.31 -2.04
CA ASN A 154 2.25 -21.56 -2.60
C ASN A 154 2.27 -21.54 -4.14
N GLN A 155 1.31 -20.92 -4.83
CA GLN A 155 1.32 -20.86 -6.30
C GLN A 155 2.43 -19.98 -6.89
N VAL A 156 2.77 -18.87 -6.21
CA VAL A 156 3.91 -18.03 -6.60
C VAL A 156 5.24 -18.77 -6.37
N HIS A 157 5.34 -19.57 -5.30
CA HIS A 157 6.59 -20.24 -4.90
C HIS A 157 6.74 -21.69 -5.39
N MET A 158 5.66 -22.37 -5.83
CA MET A 158 5.65 -23.75 -6.33
C MET A 158 5.42 -23.84 -7.85
N ARG A 159 5.86 -24.95 -8.45
CA ARG A 159 5.86 -25.27 -9.90
C ARG A 159 4.48 -25.69 -10.48
N HIS A 160 3.35 -25.42 -9.82
CA HIS A 160 2.04 -25.97 -10.20
C HIS A 160 1.26 -25.14 -11.24
N PHE A 161 1.95 -24.69 -12.28
CA PHE A 161 1.30 -24.13 -13.48
C PHE A 161 0.55 -25.23 -14.27
N ARG A 162 1.10 -26.46 -14.28
CA ARG A 162 0.69 -27.55 -15.17
C ARG A 162 -0.69 -28.16 -14.88
N GLU A 163 -1.26 -27.92 -13.70
CA GLU A 163 -2.55 -28.49 -13.26
C GLU A 163 -3.62 -27.39 -13.08
N THR A 164 -3.62 -26.39 -13.97
CA THR A 164 -4.62 -25.33 -13.95
C THR A 164 -5.84 -25.74 -14.76
N ASP A 165 -7.04 -25.65 -14.18
CA ASP A 165 -8.30 -25.96 -14.84
C ASP A 165 -8.60 -25.05 -16.04
N GLN A 166 -9.37 -25.57 -16.99
CA GLN A 166 -9.68 -24.86 -18.24
C GLN A 166 -10.45 -23.55 -18.00
N LEU A 167 -11.26 -23.44 -16.94
CA LEU A 167 -11.99 -22.21 -16.63
C LEU A 167 -11.01 -21.10 -16.21
N THR A 168 -10.02 -21.42 -15.37
CA THR A 168 -8.96 -20.45 -15.02
C THR A 168 -8.14 -20.04 -16.23
N GLN A 169 -7.76 -20.97 -17.11
CA GLN A 169 -7.00 -20.63 -18.32
C GLN A 169 -7.81 -19.74 -19.26
N SER A 170 -9.10 -20.04 -19.45
CA SER A 170 -10.01 -19.24 -20.28
C SER A 170 -10.20 -17.84 -19.71
N LEU A 171 -10.36 -17.73 -18.39
CA LEU A 171 -10.44 -16.45 -17.70
C LEU A 171 -9.15 -15.63 -17.85
N ALA A 172 -7.98 -16.26 -17.73
CA ALA A 172 -6.70 -15.59 -17.95
C ALA A 172 -6.59 -15.05 -19.38
N ALA A 173 -6.98 -15.84 -20.38
CA ALA A 173 -7.04 -15.39 -21.77
C ALA A 173 -8.02 -14.22 -21.95
N GLN A 174 -9.19 -14.27 -21.32
CA GLN A 174 -10.21 -13.22 -21.41
C GLN A 174 -9.74 -11.91 -20.77
N MET A 175 -9.18 -11.95 -19.56
CA MET A 175 -8.77 -10.75 -18.82
C MET A 175 -7.49 -10.13 -19.36
N TYR A 176 -6.55 -10.93 -19.87
CA TYR A 176 -5.19 -10.48 -20.20
C TYR A 176 -4.81 -10.65 -21.68
N GLY A 177 -5.62 -11.33 -22.48
CA GLY A 177 -5.33 -11.64 -23.89
C GLY A 177 -4.33 -12.77 -24.10
N MET A 178 -3.85 -13.41 -23.02
CA MET A 178 -2.84 -14.48 -23.08
C MET A 178 -2.88 -15.38 -21.85
N VAL A 179 -2.39 -16.62 -22.02
CA VAL A 179 -2.28 -17.62 -20.95
C VAL A 179 -0.80 -17.83 -20.62
N THR A 180 -0.33 -17.17 -19.56
CA THR A 180 1.01 -17.33 -18.99
C THR A 180 0.89 -17.72 -17.52
N ARG A 181 2.02 -18.03 -16.86
CA ARG A 181 2.01 -18.34 -15.43
C ARG A 181 1.47 -17.16 -14.60
N GLU A 182 1.85 -15.95 -14.97
CA GLU A 182 1.44 -14.71 -14.32
C GLU A 182 -0.06 -14.44 -14.52
N THR A 183 -0.57 -14.56 -15.75
CA THR A 183 -1.99 -14.29 -16.00
C THR A 183 -2.90 -15.36 -15.40
N VAL A 184 -2.45 -16.62 -15.37
CA VAL A 184 -3.12 -17.69 -14.64
C VAL A 184 -3.13 -17.41 -13.14
N PHE A 185 -2.00 -17.01 -12.57
CA PHE A 185 -1.93 -16.64 -11.15
C PHE A 185 -2.94 -15.52 -10.83
N MET A 186 -2.97 -14.45 -11.63
CA MET A 186 -3.90 -13.34 -11.44
C MET A 186 -5.38 -13.76 -11.62
N ALA A 187 -5.67 -14.66 -12.56
CA ALA A 187 -7.01 -15.21 -12.75
C ALA A 187 -7.46 -16.08 -11.55
N LYS A 188 -6.54 -16.84 -10.93
CA LYS A 188 -6.83 -17.57 -9.69
C LYS A 188 -7.11 -16.61 -8.54
N THR A 189 -6.29 -15.57 -8.38
CA THR A 189 -6.50 -14.52 -7.38
C THR A 189 -7.86 -13.85 -7.54
N TYR A 190 -8.22 -13.48 -8.77
CA TYR A 190 -9.56 -12.96 -9.08
C TYR A 190 -10.67 -13.92 -8.63
N ARG A 191 -10.59 -15.19 -9.02
CA ARG A 191 -11.63 -16.18 -8.71
C ARG A 191 -11.82 -16.38 -7.21
N ALA A 192 -10.74 -16.49 -6.45
CA ALA A 192 -10.87 -16.72 -5.01
C ALA A 192 -11.33 -15.45 -4.26
N ILE A 193 -10.97 -14.25 -4.71
CA ILE A 193 -11.59 -13.00 -4.22
C ILE A 193 -13.10 -12.97 -4.52
N LEU A 194 -13.51 -13.34 -5.75
CA LEU A 194 -14.93 -13.42 -6.09
C LEU A 194 -15.67 -14.46 -5.26
N ASN A 195 -15.07 -15.63 -5.02
CA ASN A 195 -15.68 -16.67 -4.20
C ASN A 195 -15.81 -16.22 -2.75
N PHE A 196 -14.81 -15.53 -2.22
CA PHE A 196 -14.88 -14.88 -0.91
C PHE A 196 -16.05 -13.88 -0.85
N HIS A 197 -16.13 -12.95 -1.82
CA HIS A 197 -17.20 -11.96 -1.90
C HIS A 197 -18.60 -12.59 -2.02
N LYS A 198 -18.74 -13.69 -2.78
CA LYS A 198 -20.01 -14.43 -2.91
C LYS A 198 -20.41 -15.18 -1.65
N ARG A 199 -19.44 -15.68 -0.87
CA ARG A 199 -19.71 -16.33 0.43
C ARG A 199 -20.20 -15.33 1.47
N TYR A 200 -19.75 -14.07 1.37
CA TYR A 200 -20.05 -13.01 2.33
C TYR A 200 -20.60 -11.75 1.60
N PRO A 201 -21.85 -11.79 1.10
CA PRO A 201 -22.41 -10.69 0.31
C PRO A 201 -22.89 -9.50 1.16
N GLU A 202 -23.39 -9.75 2.38
CA GLU A 202 -23.99 -8.73 3.27
C GLU A 202 -23.14 -8.39 4.51
N SER A 203 -22.32 -9.31 4.98
CA SER A 203 -21.21 -9.01 5.88
C SER A 203 -20.01 -8.62 5.02
N VAL A 204 -19.15 -7.70 5.48
CA VAL A 204 -17.79 -7.46 4.95
C VAL A 204 -17.65 -6.29 3.95
N LEU A 205 -18.10 -5.08 4.31
CA LEU A 205 -17.60 -3.86 3.67
C LEU A 205 -16.10 -3.67 3.97
N ASP A 206 -15.70 -4.04 5.20
CA ASP A 206 -14.37 -3.80 5.75
C ASP A 206 -13.29 -4.65 5.05
N GLU A 207 -13.53 -5.93 4.83
CA GLU A 207 -12.54 -6.78 4.19
C GLU A 207 -12.48 -6.58 2.67
N ARG A 208 -13.50 -5.99 2.04
CA ARG A 208 -13.39 -5.51 0.64
C ARG A 208 -12.38 -4.37 0.55
N ILE A 209 -12.37 -3.46 1.54
CA ILE A 209 -11.35 -2.42 1.68
C ILE A 209 -9.97 -3.07 1.90
N ASP A 210 -9.86 -4.09 2.76
CA ASP A 210 -8.58 -4.75 3.02
C ASP A 210 -8.04 -5.51 1.79
N VAL A 211 -8.90 -6.21 1.04
CA VAL A 211 -8.52 -6.80 -0.26
C VAL A 211 -8.01 -5.71 -1.20
N ALA A 212 -8.70 -4.57 -1.27
CA ALA A 212 -8.30 -3.43 -2.08
C ALA A 212 -6.90 -2.90 -1.67
N LEU A 213 -6.64 -2.75 -0.37
CA LEU A 213 -5.35 -2.27 0.15
C LEU A 213 -4.23 -3.27 -0.12
N LEU A 214 -4.46 -4.56 0.14
CA LEU A 214 -3.46 -5.59 -0.06
C LEU A 214 -3.12 -5.81 -1.54
N LEU A 215 -4.09 -5.79 -2.46
CA LEU A 215 -3.81 -5.87 -3.90
C LEU A 215 -2.96 -4.68 -4.38
N ARG A 216 -3.18 -3.49 -3.83
CA ARG A 216 -2.37 -2.31 -4.13
C ARG A 216 -0.95 -2.46 -3.56
N ASN A 217 -0.80 -2.92 -2.31
CA ASN A 217 0.51 -3.26 -1.73
C ASN A 217 1.27 -4.32 -2.56
N LEU A 218 0.54 -5.25 -3.17
CA LEU A 218 1.12 -6.29 -4.02
C LEU A 218 1.65 -5.70 -5.33
N ALA A 219 0.87 -4.84 -6.00
CA ALA A 219 1.30 -4.14 -7.21
C ALA A 219 2.56 -3.29 -6.95
N VAL A 220 2.60 -2.60 -5.81
CA VAL A 220 3.78 -1.87 -5.34
C VAL A 220 4.97 -2.82 -5.16
N GLY A 221 4.80 -3.93 -4.46
CA GLY A 221 5.88 -4.89 -4.24
C GLY A 221 6.47 -5.41 -5.56
N TYR A 222 5.63 -5.62 -6.58
CA TYR A 222 6.08 -5.97 -7.93
C TYR A 222 6.82 -4.84 -8.63
N ASN A 223 6.35 -3.59 -8.51
CA ASN A 223 7.04 -2.42 -9.05
C ASN A 223 8.45 -2.27 -8.44
N GLN A 224 8.56 -2.39 -7.12
CA GLN A 224 9.82 -2.37 -6.37
C GLN A 224 10.82 -3.45 -6.81
N MET A 225 10.30 -4.59 -7.27
CA MET A 225 11.11 -5.68 -7.84
C MET A 225 11.40 -5.52 -9.34
N ARG A 226 10.91 -4.44 -9.96
CA ARG A 226 10.93 -4.20 -11.42
C ARG A 226 10.22 -5.31 -12.21
N ALA A 227 9.23 -5.96 -11.60
CA ALA A 227 8.43 -7.03 -12.19
C ALA A 227 7.22 -6.48 -12.95
N GLN A 228 7.48 -5.72 -14.03
CA GLN A 228 6.48 -4.92 -14.75
C GLN A 228 5.25 -5.72 -15.21
N SER A 229 5.44 -6.96 -15.69
CA SER A 229 4.32 -7.80 -16.13
C SER A 229 3.35 -8.13 -14.99
N LEU A 230 3.87 -8.46 -13.80
CA LEU A 230 3.08 -8.79 -12.62
C LEU A 230 2.41 -7.54 -12.04
N GLU A 231 3.11 -6.41 -12.01
CA GLU A 231 2.54 -5.12 -11.60
C GLU A 231 1.34 -4.75 -12.49
N LEU A 232 1.52 -4.74 -13.82
CA LEU A 232 0.47 -4.38 -14.77
C LEU A 232 -0.72 -5.34 -14.70
N SER A 233 -0.45 -6.64 -14.55
CA SER A 233 -1.50 -7.63 -14.41
C SER A 233 -2.28 -7.46 -13.10
N THR A 234 -1.59 -7.14 -12.00
CA THR A 234 -2.23 -6.82 -10.71
C THR A 234 -3.09 -5.56 -10.81
N LYS A 235 -2.61 -4.51 -11.50
CA LYS A 235 -3.40 -3.29 -11.75
C LYS A 235 -4.67 -3.56 -12.57
N ARG A 236 -4.58 -4.42 -13.59
CA ARG A 236 -5.76 -4.85 -14.37
C ARG A 236 -6.73 -5.66 -13.52
N LEU A 237 -6.24 -6.58 -12.68
CA LEU A 237 -7.05 -7.32 -11.72
C LEU A 237 -7.84 -6.38 -10.80
N ILE A 238 -7.16 -5.40 -10.18
CA ILE A 238 -7.79 -4.38 -9.32
C ILE A 238 -8.90 -3.67 -10.10
N LYS A 239 -8.61 -3.21 -11.32
CA LYS A 239 -9.59 -2.46 -12.12
C LYS A 239 -10.82 -3.30 -12.47
N GLN A 240 -10.62 -4.59 -12.75
CA GLN A 240 -11.73 -5.51 -13.00
C GLN A 240 -12.63 -5.63 -11.76
N LEU A 241 -12.04 -5.84 -10.58
CA LEU A 241 -12.77 -5.96 -9.31
C LEU A 241 -13.50 -4.65 -8.93
N GLU A 242 -12.91 -3.49 -9.21
CA GLU A 242 -13.56 -2.19 -9.03
C GLU A 242 -14.77 -2.03 -9.95
N ASN A 243 -14.62 -2.36 -11.24
CA ASN A 243 -15.71 -2.26 -12.23
C ASN A 243 -16.89 -3.19 -11.91
N GLU A 244 -16.62 -4.33 -11.27
CA GLU A 244 -17.62 -5.30 -10.82
C GLU A 244 -18.22 -4.99 -9.44
N GLY A 245 -17.77 -3.92 -8.78
CA GLY A 245 -18.25 -3.54 -7.44
C GLY A 245 -17.81 -4.50 -6.32
N VAL A 246 -16.81 -5.34 -6.58
CA VAL A 246 -16.29 -6.33 -5.61
C VAL A 246 -15.43 -5.65 -4.55
N ILE A 247 -14.66 -4.63 -4.96
CA ILE A 247 -13.88 -3.76 -4.07
C ILE A 247 -14.23 -2.30 -4.35
N PRO A 248 -14.08 -1.40 -3.37
CA PRO A 248 -14.33 0.03 -3.59
C PRO A 248 -13.37 0.61 -4.64
N ALA A 249 -13.92 1.44 -5.51
CA ALA A 249 -13.14 2.18 -6.49
C ALA A 249 -12.25 3.21 -5.80
N ALA A 250 -11.01 3.32 -6.26
CA ALA A 250 -10.17 4.46 -5.92
C ALA A 250 -10.62 5.72 -6.67
N SER A 251 -11.13 6.70 -5.93
CA SER A 251 -11.33 8.08 -6.41
C SER A 251 -9.97 8.66 -6.83
N LEU A 252 -9.90 9.21 -8.06
CA LEU A 252 -8.83 10.00 -8.68
C LEU A 252 -7.73 9.32 -9.51
N THR A 253 -7.83 9.63 -10.80
CA THR A 253 -6.76 10.05 -11.73
C THR A 253 -5.37 10.11 -11.10
N ASN A 254 -4.56 9.11 -11.44
CA ASN A 254 -3.10 9.09 -11.35
C ASN A 254 -2.42 9.28 -9.98
N ARG A 255 -3.14 9.55 -8.87
CA ARG A 255 -2.51 9.76 -7.55
C ARG A 255 -2.92 8.76 -6.47
N VAL A 256 -4.04 8.07 -6.59
CA VAL A 256 -4.37 6.95 -5.66
C VAL A 256 -3.71 5.63 -6.08
N TYR A 257 -3.14 5.58 -7.29
CA TYR A 257 -2.24 4.51 -7.73
C TYR A 257 -0.76 4.75 -7.39
N SER A 258 -0.41 5.84 -6.69
CA SER A 258 0.97 6.21 -6.41
C SER A 258 1.27 6.27 -4.91
N TYR A 259 1.17 5.16 -4.19
CA TYR A 259 1.87 5.07 -2.90
C TYR A 259 2.51 3.69 -2.76
N ILE A 260 3.82 3.65 -3.00
CA ILE A 260 4.89 3.22 -2.08
C ILE A 260 6.15 2.93 -2.97
N GLU A 261 6.75 3.94 -3.58
CA GLU A 261 8.17 3.83 -3.98
C GLU A 261 9.02 4.12 -2.73
N ILE A 262 9.20 3.11 -1.86
CA ILE A 262 10.07 3.19 -0.67
C ILE A 262 11.57 3.17 -1.04
N GLU A 263 11.94 2.90 -2.30
CA GLU A 263 13.38 2.82 -2.69
C GLU A 263 14.07 4.18 -2.90
N HIS A 264 13.49 5.25 -2.37
CA HIS A 264 14.27 6.45 -2.05
C HIS A 264 14.47 6.70 -0.54
N LEU A 265 14.08 5.75 0.33
CA LEU A 265 14.38 5.77 1.76
C LEU A 265 15.52 4.78 2.08
N PRO A 266 16.73 5.22 2.47
CA PRO A 266 17.97 4.43 2.50
C PRO A 266 18.11 3.19 3.43
N TRP A 267 17.08 2.54 3.97
CA TRP A 267 17.24 1.71 5.20
C TRP A 267 16.99 0.19 5.12
N LEU A 268 17.19 -0.48 3.98
CA LEU A 268 17.27 -1.96 3.97
C LEU A 268 18.44 -2.55 3.17
N ALA A 269 19.27 -1.70 2.54
CA ALA A 269 20.46 -2.15 1.80
C ALA A 269 21.70 -2.39 2.70
N SER A 270 21.73 -1.89 3.94
CA SER A 270 22.97 -1.88 4.75
C SER A 270 23.06 -2.89 5.89
N THR A 271 22.03 -3.72 6.18
CA THR A 271 22.11 -4.72 7.26
C THR A 271 22.08 -6.18 6.81
N SER A 272 22.08 -6.45 5.50
CA SER A 272 22.13 -7.83 4.96
C SER A 272 23.49 -8.23 4.39
N THR A 273 24.58 -7.91 5.10
CA THR A 273 25.80 -8.73 5.08
C THR A 273 25.91 -9.48 6.39
N ARG A 274 25.05 -10.49 6.57
CA ARG A 274 25.22 -11.71 7.40
C ARG A 274 23.84 -12.29 7.72
N LEU A 275 23.49 -13.35 7.00
CA LEU A 275 23.14 -14.69 7.51
C LEU A 275 22.74 -15.57 6.33
#